data_AF-A0A378AYF8-F1
#
_entry.id   AF-A0A378AYF8-F1
#
_cell.length_a   1.000
_cell.length_b   1.000
_cell.length_c   1.000
_cell.angle_alpha   90.00
_cell.angle_beta   90.00
_cell.angle_gamma   90.00
#
_symmetry.space_group_name_H-M   'P 1'
#
loop_
_entity.id
_entity.type
_entity.pdbx_description
1 polymer ?
#
loop_
_entity_poly.entity_id
_entity_poly.type
_entity_poly.pdbx_seq_one_letter_code
_entity_poly.pdbx_strand_id
1 'polypeptide(L)'
;MWFAALKTIILFTSRESEPGGRFDVINTELALSDLDTCERAIHRVSKKAKGGDKDAKVELAALEKCLPQLENAGMLRALDLTKEEKEAIRYLSFLTLKPTMYIANVNEDGFENNPYLDQVRAIASRKGLWWCRCAPPLKRTSPSWTMKSVTSHG
;
A
#
# COMPACT_ATOMS: atom_id res chain seq x y z
N MET A 1 -2.26 19.02 -2.75
CA MET A 1 -1.08 18.66 -1.93
C MET A 1 -1.12 17.25 -1.33
N TRP A 2 -2.29 16.63 -1.07
CA TRP A 2 -2.38 15.31 -0.44
C TRP A 2 -1.87 14.11 -1.28
N PHE A 3 -1.98 14.18 -2.61
CA PHE A 3 -1.54 13.09 -3.50
C PHE A 3 -0.01 12.90 -3.56
N ALA A 4 0.79 13.89 -3.18
CA ALA A 4 2.25 13.79 -3.25
C ALA A 4 2.86 12.88 -2.16
N ALA A 5 2.10 12.56 -1.11
CA ALA A 5 2.53 11.67 -0.03
C ALA A 5 2.11 10.20 -0.23
N LEU A 6 1.15 9.94 -1.13
CA LEU A 6 0.64 8.60 -1.42
C LEU A 6 1.40 8.03 -2.61
N LYS A 7 2.37 7.13 -2.34
CA LYS A 7 3.11 6.44 -3.41
C LYS A 7 2.46 5.13 -3.87
N THR A 8 1.48 4.61 -3.13
CA THR A 8 0.78 3.36 -3.49
C THR A 8 -0.69 3.65 -3.72
N ILE A 9 -1.10 3.61 -4.99
CA ILE A 9 -2.49 3.77 -5.43
C ILE A 9 -2.91 2.46 -6.07
N ILE A 10 -4.00 1.86 -5.59
CA ILE A 10 -4.56 0.65 -6.18
C ILE A 10 -5.83 1.04 -6.93
N LEU A 11 -5.79 0.87 -8.25
CA LEU A 11 -6.89 1.21 -9.16
C LEU A 11 -7.69 -0.05 -9.48
N PHE A 12 -8.98 -0.02 -9.17
CA PHE A 12 -9.97 -0.99 -9.64
C PHE A 12 -10.72 -0.41 -10.84
N THR A 13 -11.05 -1.23 -11.83
CA THR A 13 -11.80 -0.78 -13.02
C THR A 13 -13.07 -1.61 -13.19
N SER A 14 -14.14 -0.99 -13.69
CA SER A 14 -15.45 -1.61 -13.95
C SER A 14 -15.43 -2.83 -14.87
N ARG A 15 -14.31 -3.09 -15.56
CA ARG A 15 -14.12 -4.30 -16.39
C ARG A 15 -13.82 -5.56 -15.60
N GLU A 16 -13.53 -5.44 -14.31
CA GLU A 16 -13.28 -6.59 -13.45
C GLU A 16 -14.53 -6.92 -12.65
N SER A 17 -14.93 -8.19 -12.75
CA SER A 17 -16.17 -8.72 -12.17
C SER A 17 -16.13 -8.89 -10.65
N GLU A 18 -14.96 -8.89 -10.01
CA GLU A 18 -14.83 -9.20 -8.58
C GLU A 18 -13.81 -8.26 -7.88
N PRO A 19 -14.27 -7.15 -7.26
CA PRO A 19 -13.39 -6.20 -6.57
C PRO A 19 -12.62 -6.85 -5.42
N GLY A 20 -13.29 -7.70 -4.64
CA GLY A 20 -12.72 -8.34 -3.45
C GLY A 20 -11.48 -9.17 -3.77
N GLY A 21 -11.63 -10.13 -4.69
CA GLY A 21 -10.52 -11.00 -5.10
C GLY A 21 -9.35 -10.23 -5.69
N ARG A 22 -9.61 -9.18 -6.49
CA ARG A 22 -8.55 -8.38 -7.09
C ARG A 22 -7.68 -7.67 -6.07
N PHE A 23 -8.27 -7.04 -5.04
CA PHE A 23 -7.48 -6.34 -4.03
C PHE A 23 -6.53 -7.27 -3.29
N ASP A 24 -6.98 -8.49 -2.98
CA ASP A 24 -6.16 -9.45 -2.27
C ASP A 24 -5.04 -10.01 -3.15
N VAL A 25 -5.29 -10.23 -4.45
CA VAL A 25 -4.23 -10.56 -5.43
C VAL A 25 -3.17 -9.45 -5.48
N ILE A 26 -3.58 -8.18 -5.65
CA ILE A 26 -2.63 -7.06 -5.71
C ILE A 26 -1.84 -6.93 -4.40
N ASN A 27 -2.49 -7.03 -3.25
CA ASN A 27 -1.79 -6.96 -1.96
C ASN A 27 -0.77 -8.11 -1.82
N THR A 28 -1.11 -9.31 -2.28
CA THR A 28 -0.23 -10.47 -2.28
C THR A 28 0.97 -10.27 -3.20
N GLU A 29 0.77 -9.77 -4.42
CA GLU A 29 1.85 -9.44 -5.36
C GLU A 29 2.80 -8.38 -4.79
N LEU A 30 2.26 -7.34 -4.14
CA LEU A 30 3.05 -6.32 -3.47
C LEU A 30 3.87 -6.90 -2.31
N ALA A 31 3.27 -7.77 -1.50
CA ALA A 31 3.95 -8.44 -0.39
C ALA A 31 5.07 -9.35 -0.89
N LEU A 32 4.84 -10.12 -1.96
CA LEU A 32 5.86 -10.97 -2.57
C LEU A 32 7.04 -10.16 -3.14
N SER A 33 6.75 -9.01 -3.78
CA SER A 33 7.81 -8.11 -4.26
C SER A 33 8.65 -7.52 -3.13
N ASP A 34 8.00 -7.14 -2.03
CA ASP A 34 8.70 -6.63 -0.85
C ASP A 34 9.45 -7.75 -0.11
N LEU A 35 8.96 -9.00 -0.15
CA LEU A 35 9.59 -10.17 0.45
C LEU A 35 10.98 -10.44 -0.14
N ASP A 36 11.09 -10.55 -1.46
CA ASP A 36 12.39 -10.73 -2.15
C ASP A 36 13.35 -9.58 -1.83
N THR A 37 12.84 -8.35 -1.74
CA THR A 37 13.63 -7.18 -1.34
C THR A 37 14.13 -7.30 0.10
N CYS A 38 13.27 -7.76 1.01
CA CYS A 38 13.57 -7.94 2.43
C CYS A 38 14.65 -9.03 2.63
N GLU A 39 14.49 -10.20 2.02
CA GLU A 39 15.44 -11.31 2.12
C GLU A 39 16.83 -10.93 1.62
N ARG A 40 16.91 -10.25 0.48
CA ARG A 40 18.18 -9.73 -0.07
C ARG A 40 18.84 -8.72 0.87
N ALA A 41 18.04 -7.84 1.48
CA ALA A 41 18.54 -6.87 2.44
C ALA A 41 19.09 -7.57 3.71
N ILE A 42 18.36 -8.54 4.28
CA ILE A 42 18.79 -9.33 5.43
C ILE A 42 20.14 -10.00 5.15
N HIS A 43 20.28 -10.67 4.00
CA HIS A 43 21.54 -11.35 3.65
C HIS A 43 22.74 -10.38 3.58
N ARG A 44 22.54 -9.17 3.05
CA ARG A 44 23.58 -8.13 2.97
C ARG A 44 23.91 -7.54 4.33
N VAL A 45 22.91 -7.23 5.14
CA VAL A 45 23.04 -6.50 6.40
C VAL A 45 23.53 -7.41 7.52
N SER A 46 23.15 -8.70 7.52
CA SER A 46 23.57 -9.68 8.52
C SER A 46 25.09 -9.76 8.68
N LYS A 47 25.85 -9.67 7.57
CA LYS A 47 27.32 -9.65 7.61
C LYS A 47 27.87 -8.41 8.32
N LYS A 48 27.28 -7.24 8.06
CA LYS A 48 27.68 -5.97 8.68
C LYS A 48 27.31 -5.90 10.16
N ALA A 49 26.11 -6.38 10.51
CA ALA A 49 25.63 -6.43 11.89
C ALA A 49 26.52 -7.33 12.78
N LYS A 50 26.96 -8.48 12.25
CA LYS A 50 27.95 -9.37 12.91
C LYS A 50 29.30 -8.69 13.11
N GLY A 51 29.68 -7.78 12.22
CA GLY A 51 30.90 -6.95 12.32
C GLY A 51 30.83 -5.85 13.38
N GLY A 52 29.71 -5.70 14.10
CA GLY A 52 29.58 -4.76 15.21
C GLY A 52 29.00 -3.39 14.84
N ASP A 53 28.63 -3.18 13.58
CA ASP A 53 27.96 -1.95 13.12
C ASP A 53 26.59 -1.80 13.81
N LYS A 54 26.39 -0.66 14.49
CA LYS A 54 25.17 -0.38 15.26
C LYS A 54 23.98 -0.09 14.36
N ASP A 55 24.19 0.60 13.24
CA ASP A 55 23.12 0.95 12.31
C ASP A 55 22.63 -0.29 11.58
N ALA A 56 23.56 -1.17 11.18
CA ALA A 56 23.23 -2.46 10.59
C ALA A 56 22.44 -3.37 11.55
N LYS A 57 22.65 -3.27 12.86
CA LYS A 57 21.86 -4.03 13.85
C LYS A 57 20.42 -3.53 13.95
N VAL A 58 20.21 -2.22 13.92
CA VAL A 58 18.86 -1.62 13.92
C VAL A 58 18.12 -1.98 12.64
N GLU A 59 18.80 -1.89 11.49
CA GLU A 59 18.23 -2.29 10.20
C GLU A 59 17.86 -3.77 10.18
N LEU A 60 18.77 -4.66 10.65
CA LEU A 60 18.50 -6.09 10.71
C LEU A 60 17.30 -6.42 11.60
N ALA A 61 17.20 -5.80 12.78
CA ALA A 61 16.08 -6.00 13.70
C ALA A 61 14.74 -5.57 13.06
N ALA A 62 14.73 -4.45 12.31
CA ALA A 62 13.55 -4.02 11.57
C ALA A 62 13.14 -5.02 10.48
N LEU A 63 14.12 -5.52 9.71
CA LEU A 63 13.90 -6.49 8.64
C LEU A 63 13.40 -7.85 9.18
N GLU A 64 13.94 -8.31 10.30
CA GLU A 64 13.51 -9.54 10.98
C GLU A 64 12.05 -9.44 11.46
N LYS A 65 11.57 -8.25 11.85
CA LYS A 65 10.15 -8.01 12.14
C LYS A 65 9.28 -8.01 10.87
N CYS A 66 9.82 -7.52 9.76
CA CYS A 66 9.10 -7.41 8.48
C CYS A 66 8.92 -8.75 7.78
N LEU A 67 9.93 -9.63 7.88
CA LEU A 67 9.97 -10.93 7.19
C LEU A 67 8.72 -11.81 7.43
N PRO A 68 8.32 -12.15 8.68
CA PRO A 68 7.18 -13.03 8.92
C PRO A 68 5.85 -12.40 8.46
N GLN A 69 5.75 -11.07 8.46
CA GLN A 69 4.56 -10.39 7.95
C GLN A 69 4.46 -10.57 6.43
N LEU A 70 5.57 -10.42 5.70
CA LEU A 70 5.62 -10.54 4.25
C LEU A 70 5.43 -11.99 3.78
N GLU A 71 5.98 -12.98 4.50
CA GLU A 71 5.78 -14.42 4.25
C GLU A 71 4.29 -14.81 4.30
N ASN A 72 3.51 -14.17 5.17
CA ASN A 72 2.07 -14.37 5.30
C ASN A 72 1.24 -13.47 4.35
N ALA A 73 1.86 -12.89 3.31
CA ALA A 73 1.25 -11.92 2.41
C ALA A 73 0.63 -10.70 3.13
N GLY A 74 1.17 -10.35 4.30
CA GLY A 74 0.73 -9.25 5.14
C GLY A 74 1.34 -7.92 4.73
N MET A 75 0.63 -6.83 5.05
CA MET A 75 1.09 -5.47 4.75
C MET A 75 1.97 -4.94 5.89
N LEU A 76 3.16 -4.42 5.57
CA LEU A 76 4.08 -3.86 6.58
C LEU A 76 3.53 -2.63 7.30
N ARG A 77 2.60 -1.88 6.71
CA ARG A 77 1.94 -0.74 7.37
C ARG A 77 1.15 -1.11 8.62
N ALA A 78 0.76 -2.38 8.76
CA ALA A 78 0.04 -2.88 9.93
C ALA A 78 0.98 -3.24 11.09
N LEU A 79 2.30 -3.27 10.85
CA LEU A 79 3.29 -3.50 11.89
C LEU A 79 3.57 -2.22 12.67
N ASP A 80 3.71 -2.37 13.98
CA ASP A 80 4.19 -1.30 14.84
C ASP A 80 5.72 -1.23 14.80
N LEU A 81 6.23 -0.58 13.76
CA LEU A 81 7.65 -0.24 13.64
C LEU A 81 7.92 1.12 14.29
N THR A 82 8.98 1.18 15.08
CA THR A 82 9.49 2.41 15.69
C THR A 82 9.96 3.40 14.61
N LYS A 83 10.15 4.66 14.98
CA LYS A 83 10.60 5.70 14.04
C LYS A 83 12.00 5.39 13.51
N GLU A 84 12.85 4.86 14.37
CA GLU A 84 14.23 4.46 14.08
C GLU A 84 14.26 3.30 13.10
N GLU A 85 13.43 2.27 13.31
CA GLU A 85 13.29 1.13 12.39
C GLU A 85 12.76 1.57 11.02
N LYS A 86 11.73 2.42 11.00
CA LYS A 86 11.18 2.98 9.76
C LYS A 86 12.21 3.78 8.97
N GLU A 87 13.05 4.56 9.65
CA GLU A 87 14.11 5.33 9.00
C GLU A 87 15.21 4.41 8.45
N ALA A 88 15.60 3.38 9.21
CA ALA A 88 16.62 2.42 8.80
C ALA A 88 16.26 1.68 7.50
N ILE A 89 14.98 1.31 7.33
CA ILE A 89 14.49 0.60 6.13
C ILE A 89 13.96 1.54 5.04
N ARG A 90 13.97 2.86 5.25
CA ARG A 90 13.33 3.82 4.33
C ARG A 90 13.91 3.76 2.92
N TYR A 91 15.21 3.50 2.80
CA TYR A 91 15.91 3.43 1.51
C TYR A 91 15.43 2.26 0.63
N LEU A 92 14.94 1.17 1.24
CA LEU A 92 14.41 0.00 0.53
C LEU A 92 13.09 0.32 -0.20
N SER A 93 12.42 1.42 0.17
CA SER A 93 11.24 1.92 -0.52
C SER A 93 10.06 0.93 -0.59
N PHE A 94 9.91 0.06 0.41
CA PHE A 94 8.84 -0.94 0.50
C PHE A 94 7.46 -0.40 0.08
N LEU A 95 6.79 -1.16 -0.78
CA LEU A 95 5.48 -0.80 -1.35
C LEU A 95 4.35 -0.98 -0.34
N THR A 96 4.44 -2.01 0.48
CA THR A 96 3.44 -2.40 1.49
C THR A 96 3.48 -1.51 2.74
N LEU A 97 4.62 -0.87 3.02
CA LEU A 97 4.79 0.08 4.12
C LEU A 97 4.18 1.47 3.82
N LYS A 98 4.13 1.84 2.54
CA LYS A 98 3.57 3.14 2.11
C LYS A 98 2.07 3.21 2.38
N PRO A 99 1.54 4.39 2.77
CA PRO A 99 0.11 4.61 2.84
C PRO A 99 -0.55 4.31 1.50
N THR A 100 -1.72 3.67 1.55
CA THR A 100 -2.45 3.22 0.34
C THR A 100 -3.84 3.80 0.29
N MET A 101 -4.25 4.11 -0.94
CA MET A 101 -5.61 4.53 -1.27
C MET A 101 -6.17 3.63 -2.36
N TYR A 102 -7.44 3.24 -2.20
CA TYR A 102 -8.19 2.51 -3.22
C TYR A 102 -8.96 3.48 -4.10
N ILE A 103 -8.77 3.38 -5.42
CA ILE A 103 -9.48 4.19 -6.40
C ILE A 103 -10.37 3.28 -7.22
N ALA A 104 -11.67 3.44 -7.09
CA ALA A 104 -12.65 2.77 -7.94
C ALA A 104 -12.91 3.61 -9.19
N ASN A 105 -12.41 3.14 -10.33
CA ASN A 105 -12.68 3.70 -11.65
C ASN A 105 -14.00 3.14 -12.19
N VAL A 106 -15.06 3.94 -12.12
CA VAL A 106 -16.40 3.61 -12.57
C VAL A 106 -16.77 4.45 -13.79
N ASN A 107 -17.72 4.02 -14.59
CA ASN A 107 -18.25 4.86 -15.67
C ASN A 107 -19.00 6.08 -15.10
N GLU A 108 -19.26 7.10 -15.92
CA GLU A 108 -19.96 8.33 -15.47
C GLU A 108 -21.38 8.09 -14.93
N ASP A 109 -22.01 7.00 -15.33
CA ASP A 109 -23.32 6.52 -14.86
C ASP A 109 -23.21 5.56 -13.66
N GLY A 110 -22.00 5.11 -13.33
CA GLY A 110 -21.74 4.09 -12.29
C GLY A 110 -21.49 4.64 -10.89
N PHE A 111 -21.81 5.90 -10.62
CA PHE A 111 -21.62 6.55 -9.32
C PHE A 111 -22.70 6.23 -8.28
N GLU A 112 -23.89 5.86 -8.73
CA GLU A 112 -25.05 5.54 -7.89
C GLU A 112 -25.49 4.09 -8.13
N ASN A 113 -26.04 3.44 -7.10
CA ASN A 113 -26.57 2.06 -7.16
C ASN A 113 -25.58 1.01 -7.72
N ASN A 114 -24.29 1.17 -7.42
CA ASN A 114 -23.25 0.25 -7.90
C ASN A 114 -22.79 -0.69 -6.77
N PRO A 115 -23.16 -1.99 -6.80
CA PRO A 115 -22.81 -2.94 -5.73
C PRO A 115 -21.29 -3.11 -5.57
N TYR A 116 -20.51 -2.88 -6.62
CA TYR A 116 -19.04 -2.95 -6.54
C TYR A 116 -18.45 -1.79 -5.73
N LEU A 117 -19.06 -0.59 -5.77
CA LEU A 117 -18.62 0.54 -4.95
C LEU A 117 -18.86 0.27 -3.46
N ASP A 118 -19.99 -0.36 -3.12
CA ASP A 118 -20.30 -0.73 -1.74
C ASP A 118 -19.32 -1.77 -1.21
N GLN A 119 -18.92 -2.74 -2.05
CA GLN A 119 -17.87 -3.70 -1.70
C GLN A 119 -16.52 -3.01 -1.48
N VAL A 120 -16.09 -2.12 -2.38
CA VAL A 120 -14.84 -1.37 -2.23
C VAL A 120 -14.84 -0.57 -0.92
N ARG A 121 -15.95 0.11 -0.63
CA ARG A 121 -16.13 0.86 0.61
C ARG A 121 -16.02 -0.06 1.84
N ALA A 122 -16.72 -1.19 1.85
CA ALA A 122 -16.69 -2.13 2.95
C ALA A 122 -15.29 -2.72 3.19
N ILE A 123 -14.55 -3.03 2.13
CA ILE A 123 -13.17 -3.51 2.22
C ILE A 123 -12.26 -2.41 2.77
N ALA A 124 -12.36 -1.18 2.24
CA ALA A 124 -11.56 -0.06 2.69
C ALA A 124 -11.80 0.24 4.18
N SER A 125 -13.06 0.28 4.62
CA SER A 125 -13.42 0.48 6.03
C SER A 125 -12.89 -0.63 6.93
N ARG A 126 -12.99 -1.91 6.54
CA ARG A 126 -12.44 -3.02 7.32
C ARG A 126 -10.91 -2.94 7.48
N LYS A 127 -10.20 -2.49 6.44
CA LYS A 127 -8.73 -2.36 6.45
C LYS A 127 -8.25 -1.00 6.98
N GLY A 128 -9.15 -0.09 7.37
CA GLY A 128 -8.81 1.28 7.79
C GLY A 128 -8.14 2.11 6.70
N LEU A 129 -8.46 1.84 5.43
CA LEU A 129 -7.85 2.49 4.26
C LEU A 129 -8.72 3.59 3.69
N TRP A 130 -8.05 4.52 3.02
CA TRP A 130 -8.71 5.60 2.30
C TRP A 130 -9.18 5.08 0.96
N TRP A 131 -10.33 5.56 0.49
CA TRP A 131 -10.83 5.20 -0.82
C TRP A 131 -11.53 6.36 -1.51
N CYS A 132 -11.61 6.30 -2.84
CA CYS A 132 -12.39 7.21 -3.64
C CYS A 132 -12.98 6.53 -4.87
N ARG A 133 -14.04 7.14 -5.41
CA ARG A 133 -14.62 6.80 -6.71
C ARG A 133 -14.28 7.90 -7.72
N CYS A 134 -13.93 7.50 -8.94
CA CYS A 134 -13.57 8.39 -10.05
C CYS A 134 -14.23 7.90 -11.34
N ALA A 135 -14.61 8.83 -12.23
CA ALA A 135 -15.01 8.50 -13.60
C ALA A 135 -13.98 8.97 -14.63
N PRO A 136 -13.80 8.23 -15.74
CA PRO A 136 -12.96 8.64 -16.84
C PRO A 136 -13.63 9.77 -17.66
N PRO A 137 -12.85 10.54 -18.45
CA PRO A 137 -11.40 10.47 -18.56
C PRO A 137 -10.76 11.08 -17.30
N LEU A 138 -9.75 10.39 -16.74
CA LEU A 138 -8.84 10.98 -15.75
C LEU A 138 -8.05 12.09 -16.46
N LYS A 139 -8.68 13.23 -16.74
CA LYS A 139 -7.99 14.37 -17.37
C LYS A 139 -7.08 14.96 -16.31
N ARG A 140 -5.78 14.94 -16.56
CA ARG A 140 -4.79 15.75 -15.87
C ARG A 140 -5.07 17.22 -16.19
N THR A 141 -6.04 17.85 -15.53
CA THR A 141 -6.47 19.23 -15.82
C THR A 141 -5.84 20.30 -14.95
N SER A 142 -5.01 19.96 -13.95
CA SER A 142 -4.18 20.95 -13.24
C SER A 142 -3.07 20.26 -12.42
N PRO A 143 -2.09 20.98 -11.84
CA PRO A 143 -1.09 20.40 -10.94
C PRO A 143 -1.70 19.90 -9.62
N SER A 144 -2.98 20.18 -9.40
CA SER A 144 -3.80 19.68 -8.30
C SER A 144 -4.85 18.71 -8.81
N TRP A 145 -4.88 17.52 -8.22
CA TRP A 145 -6.01 16.62 -8.37
C TRP A 145 -7.25 17.23 -7.72
N THR A 146 -8.07 17.95 -8.48
CA THR A 146 -9.42 18.33 -8.02
C THR A 146 -10.33 17.13 -8.30
N MET A 147 -10.16 16.11 -7.47
CA MET A 147 -11.09 15.01 -7.40
C MET A 147 -12.41 15.59 -6.89
N LYS A 148 -13.54 15.39 -7.57
CA LYS A 148 -14.86 15.49 -6.92
C LYS A 148 -14.98 14.29 -5.96
N SER A 149 -14.11 14.27 -4.96
CA SER A 149 -14.06 13.22 -3.96
C SER A 149 -15.11 13.54 -2.92
N VAL A 150 -16.17 12.76 -2.90
CA VAL A 150 -16.88 12.53 -1.65
C VAL A 150 -15.95 11.63 -0.83
N THR A 151 -15.00 12.23 -0.12
CA THR A 151 -14.23 11.52 0.89
C THR A 151 -15.17 11.23 2.06
N SER A 152 -15.75 10.03 2.08
CA SER A 152 -16.33 9.52 3.33
C SER A 152 -15.14 9.20 4.23
N HIS A 153 -14.81 10.13 5.11
CA HIS A 153 -13.90 9.87 6.21
C HIS A 153 -14.54 8.78 7.07
N GLY A 154 -13.81 7.69 7.28
CA GLY A 154 -14.10 6.75 8.37
C GLY A 154 -13.60 7.33 9.68
#